data_AF-A0A0C2Y519-F1
#
_entry.id   AF-A0A0C2Y519-F1
#
_cell.length_a   1.000
_cell.length_b   1.000
_cell.length_c   1.000
_cell.angle_alpha   90.00
_cell.angle_beta   90.00
_cell.angle_gamma   90.00
#
_symmetry.space_group_name_H-M   'P 1'
#
loop_
_entity.id
_entity.type
_entity.pdbx_description
1 polymer ?
#
loop_
_entity_poly.entity_id
_entity_poly.type
_entity_poly.pdbx_seq_one_letter_code
_entity_poly.pdbx_strand_id
1 'polypeptide(L)' 'MVRNYLTIPATSTDVERIFSKGRLVLSHIRNRLSVASTRALMCLGAWSKLDLVWDSDIKAATILPDIVGEEAELEFT' A
#
# COMPACT_ATOMS: atom_id res chain seq x y z
N MET A 1 13.63 22.16 -8.95
CA MET A 1 14.02 22.20 -7.52
C MET A 1 12.87 22.69 -6.62
N VAL A 2 12.25 23.86 -6.88
CA VAL A 2 11.10 24.39 -6.10
C VAL A 2 9.90 23.44 -6.04
N ARG A 3 9.55 22.78 -7.15
CA ARG A 3 8.40 21.85 -7.19
C ARG A 3 8.53 20.70 -6.20
N ASN A 4 9.74 20.23 -5.90
CA ASN A 4 9.95 19.10 -5.00
C ASN A 4 9.65 19.47 -3.54
N TYR A 5 10.02 20.70 -3.13
CA TYR A 5 9.72 21.20 -1.79
C TYR A 5 8.22 21.41 -1.56
N LEU A 6 7.49 21.84 -2.60
CA LEU A 6 6.05 22.03 -2.52
C LEU A 6 5.24 20.72 -2.50
N THR A 7 5.86 19.59 -2.85
CA THR A 7 5.23 18.26 -2.80
C THR A 7 5.33 17.63 -1.41
N ILE A 8 6.18 18.16 -0.52
CA ILE A 8 6.28 17.66 0.86
C ILE A 8 4.98 18.01 1.58
N PRO A 9 4.22 17.03 2.08
CA PRO A 9 3.01 17.32 2.83
C PRO A 9 3.39 18.07 4.11
N ALA A 10 2.67 19.16 4.39
CA ALA A 10 2.94 19.98 5.58
C ALA A 10 2.60 19.27 6.90
N THR A 11 1.87 18.14 6.85
CA THR A 11 1.44 17.38 8.03
C THR A 11 1.44 15.87 7.76
N SER A 12 1.57 15.06 8.81
CA SER A 12 1.47 13.59 8.77
C SER A 12 0.04 13.06 8.58
N THR A 13 -0.95 13.94 8.53
CA THR A 13 -2.38 13.57 8.58
C THR A 13 -2.82 12.68 7.42
N ASP A 14 -2.23 12.84 6.24
CA ASP A 14 -2.52 11.98 5.08
C ASP A 14 -2.06 10.53 5.32
N VAL A 15 -0.87 10.37 5.88
CA VAL A 15 -0.30 9.06 6.22
C VAL A 15 -1.09 8.41 7.35
N GLU A 16 -1.45 9.17 8.38
CA GLU A 16 -2.29 8.69 9.49
C GLU A 16 -3.68 8.26 9.02
N ARG A 17 -4.30 8.97 8.07
CA ARG A 17 -5.58 8.59 7.47
C ARG A 17 -5.47 7.26 6.72
N ILE A 18 -4.37 7.04 6.00
CA ILE A 18 -4.08 5.78 5.30
C ILE A 18 -3.95 4.65 6.32
N PHE A 19 -3.15 4.80 7.38
CA PHE A 19 -3.00 3.77 8.41
C PHE A 19 -4.30 3.50 9.18
N SER A 20 -5.06 4.55 9.49
CA SER A 20 -6.36 4.43 10.16
C SER A 20 -7.34 3.58 9.35
N LYS A 21 -7.41 3.80 8.02
CA LYS A 21 -8.21 2.97 7.09
C LYS A 21 -7.58 1.58 6.86
N GLY A 22 -6.25 1.51 6.85
CA GLY A 22 -5.47 0.30 6.73
C GLY A 22 -5.64 -0.66 7.91
N ARG A 23 -6.15 -0.21 9.06
CA ARG A 23 -6.52 -1.09 10.20
C ARG A 23 -7.50 -2.21 9.83
N LEU A 24 -8.28 -2.04 8.77
CA LEU A 24 -9.19 -3.08 8.26
C LEU A 24 -8.44 -4.19 7.49
N VAL A 25 -7.28 -3.85 6.93
CA VAL A 25 -6.37 -4.77 6.23
C VAL A 25 -5.34 -5.36 7.21
N LEU A 26 -4.87 -4.56 8.16
CA LEU A 26 -4.03 -5.02 9.27
C LEU A 26 -4.79 -6.02 10.15
N SER A 27 -4.03 -6.92 10.77
CA SER A 27 -4.43 -8.14 11.49
C SER A 27 -5.58 -8.08 12.51
N HIS A 28 -6.21 -6.93 12.76
CA HIS A 28 -7.33 -6.82 13.71
C HIS A 28 -8.54 -7.69 13.30
N ILE A 29 -8.67 -8.07 12.03
CA ILE A 29 -9.72 -8.97 11.51
C ILE A 29 -9.22 -10.42 11.30
N ARG A 30 -8.08 -10.84 11.88
CA ARG A 30 -7.48 -12.18 11.64
C ARG A 30 -7.19 -12.47 10.15
N ASN A 31 -6.95 -11.45 9.34
CA ASN A 31 -6.46 -11.65 7.99
C ASN A 31 -4.96 -11.98 8.08
N ARG A 32 -4.55 -13.20 7.74
CA ARG A 32 -3.14 -13.66 7.77
C ARG A 32 -2.32 -13.06 6.61
N LEU A 33 -2.47 -11.76 6.35
CA LEU A 33 -1.68 -11.07 5.35
C LEU A 33 -0.29 -10.77 5.92
N SER A 34 0.75 -11.06 5.13
CA SER A 34 2.13 -10.66 5.45
C SER A 34 2.27 -9.15 5.43
N VAL A 35 3.36 -8.63 6.03
CA VAL A 35 3.68 -7.20 6.01
C VAL A 35 3.81 -6.70 4.57
N ALA A 36 4.44 -7.49 3.70
CA ALA A 36 4.59 -7.21 2.28
C ALA A 36 3.23 -7.09 1.57
N SER A 37 2.32 -8.06 1.79
CA SER A 37 0.98 -8.06 1.18
C SER A 37 0.15 -6.85 1.65
N THR A 38 0.25 -6.54 2.95
CA THR A 38 -0.43 -5.39 3.55
C THR A 38 0.04 -4.07 2.95
N ARG A 39 1.36 -3.91 2.76
CA ARG A 39 1.94 -2.73 2.11
C ARG A 39 1.52 -2.61 0.64
N ALA A 40 1.60 -3.70 -0.12
CA ALA A 40 1.18 -3.73 -1.51
C ALA A 40 -0.29 -3.32 -1.67
N LEU A 41 -1.17 -3.81 -0.79
CA LEU A 41 -2.60 -3.51 -0.82
C LEU A 41 -2.90 -2.04 -0.46
N MET A 42 -2.14 -1.45 0.48
CA MET A 42 -2.21 -0.01 0.76
C MET A 42 -1.78 0.84 -0.45
N CYS A 43 -0.70 0.47 -1.14
CA CYS A 43 -0.25 1.15 -2.36
C CYS A 43 -1.29 1.03 -3.48
N LEU A 44 -1.82 -0.18 -3.72
CA LEU A 44 -2.85 -0.44 -4.72
C LEU A 44 -4.11 0.41 -4.46
N GLY A 45 -4.55 0.50 -3.21
CA GLY A 45 -5.69 1.33 -2.82
C GLY A 45 -5.45 2.84 -2.97
N ALA A 46 -4.20 3.30 -2.90
CA ALA A 46 -3.83 4.69 -3.19
C ALA A 46 -3.81 4.95 -4.70
N TRP A 47 -3.23 4.04 -5.50
CA TRP A 47 -3.18 4.17 -6.96
C TRP A 47 -4.54 4.06 -7.62
N SER A 48 -5.43 3.21 -7.11
CA SER A 48 -6.81 3.12 -7.58
C SER A 48 -7.57 4.45 -7.45
N LYS A 49 -7.34 5.21 -6.37
CA LYS A 49 -7.96 6.55 -6.22
C LYS A 49 -7.39 7.61 -7.15
N LEU A 50 -6.20 7.36 -7.70
CA LEU A 50 -5.54 8.24 -8.65
C LEU A 50 -5.82 7.82 -10.10
N ASP A 51 -6.73 6.86 -10.31
CA ASP A 51 -7.04 6.24 -11.60
C ASP A 51 -5.80 5.70 -12.34
N LEU A 52 -4.78 5.28 -11.58
CA LEU A 52 -3.53 4.73 -12.10
C LEU A 52 -3.57 3.21 -12.32
N VAL A 53 -4.70 2.57 -11.98
CA VAL A 53 -4.86 1.11 -12.06
C VAL A 53 -6.08 0.81 -12.91
N TRP A 54 -5.91 -0.05 -13.91
CA TRP A 54 -7.02 -0.53 -14.71
C TRP A 54 -7.66 -1.77 -14.09
N ASP A 55 -8.99 -1.85 -14.16
CA ASP A 55 -9.76 -2.98 -13.63
C ASP A 55 -9.37 -4.32 -14.27
N SER A 56 -8.84 -4.30 -15.50
CA SER A 56 -8.27 -5.47 -16.17
C SER A 56 -7.10 -6.06 -15.40
N ASP A 57 -6.24 -5.20 -14.87
CA ASP A 57 -4.99 -5.60 -14.21
C ASP A 57 -5.29 -6.10 -12.80
N ILE A 58 -6.32 -5.54 -12.14
CA ILE A 58 -6.83 -6.03 -10.86
C ILE A 58 -7.35 -7.47 -11.03
N LYS A 59 -8.16 -7.72 -12.07
CA LYS A 59 -8.68 -9.07 -12.35
C LYS A 59 -7.55 -10.05 -12.67
N ALA A 60 -6.57 -9.64 -13.46
CA ALA A 60 -5.41 -10.45 -13.75
C ALA A 60 -4.66 -10.81 -12.44
N ALA A 61 -4.40 -9.82 -11.58
CA ALA A 61 -3.69 -10.00 -10.32
C ALA A 61 -4.35 -11.02 -9.37
N THR A 62 -5.68 -11.15 -9.38
CA THR A 62 -6.39 -12.15 -8.55
C THR A 62 -6.17 -13.60 -9.00
N ILE A 63 -5.70 -13.81 -10.23
CA ILE A 63 -5.49 -15.14 -10.83
C ILE A 63 -4.04 -15.58 -10.67
N LEU A 64 -3.11 -14.64 -10.43
CA LEU A 64 -1.70 -14.97 -10.22
C LEU A 64 -1.50 -15.76 -8.91
N PRO A 65 -0.54 -16.70 -8.89
CA PRO A 65 -0.17 -17.38 -7.66
C PRO A 65 0.39 -16.41 -6.64
N ASP A 66 0.15 -16.68 -5.36
CA ASP A 66 0.70 -15.90 -4.26
C ASP A 66 2.23 -15.87 -4.35
N ILE A 67 2.79 -14.66 -4.31
CA ILE A 67 4.22 -14.43 -4.31
C ILE A 67 4.75 -14.82 -2.92
N VAL A 68 5.42 -15.96 -2.81
CA VAL A 68 6.19 -16.34 -1.61
C VAL A 68 7.49 -15.51 -1.62
N GLY A 69 7.38 -14.23 -1.30
CA GLY A 69 8.53 -13.35 -1.17
C GLY A 69 9.09 -13.40 0.25
N GLU A 70 10.37 -13.77 0.38
CA GLU A 70 11.17 -13.53 1.59
C GLU A 70 10.97 -12.06 2.02
N GLU A 71 10.57 -11.86 3.28
CA GLU A 71 10.48 -10.53 3.87
C GLU A 71 11.90 -9.96 3.92
N ALA A 72 12.31 -9.25 2.87
CA ALA A 72 13.55 -8.50 2.89
C ALA A 72 13.45 -7.51 4.06
N GLU A 73 14.19 -7.80 5.12
CA GLU A 73 14.35 -6.91 6.27
C GLU A 73 14.76 -5.55 5.73
N LEU A 74 13.83 -4.58 5.82
CA LEU A 74 14.12 -3.21 5.47
C LEU A 74 15.04 -2.64 6.56
N GLU A 75 16.34 -2.83 6.39
CA GLU A 75 17.36 -2.07 7.13
C GLU A 75 17.17 -0.59 6.81
N PHE A 76 16.57 0.14 7.75
CA PHE A 76 16.64 1.59 7.79
C PHE A 76 18.02 1.96 8.34
N THR A 77 19.00 2.19 7.44
CA THR A 77 20.27 2.87 7.77
C THR A 77 20.14 4.36 7.48
#